data_AF-A0A6G3RNY8-F1
#
_entry.id   AF-A0A6G3RNY8-F1
#
_cell.length_a   1.000
_cell.length_b   1.000
_cell.length_c   1.000
_cell.angle_alpha   90.00
_cell.angle_beta   90.00
_cell.angle_gamma   90.00
#
_symmetry.space_group_name_H-M   'P 1'
#
loop_
_entity.id
_entity.type
_entity.pdbx_description
1 polymer ?
#
loop_
_entity_poly.entity_id
_entity_poly.type
_entity_poly.pdbx_seq_one_letter_code
_entity_poly.pdbx_strand_id
1 'polypeptide(L)' 'MRHSIPDDLVQTQRAWMATYRQLADQPGRTVLRRRLLRLSQELAARPMSPAERAELRRRARSGG' A
#
# COMPACT_ATOMS: atom_id res chain seq x y z
N MET A 1 6.50 11.97 -21.03
CA MET A 1 5.21 11.37 -20.62
C MET A 1 5.22 11.27 -19.10
N ARG A 2 4.27 11.90 -18.39
CA ARG A 2 4.19 11.83 -16.92
C ARG A 2 3.78 10.40 -16.56
N HIS A 3 4.68 9.62 -15.97
CA HIS A 3 4.34 8.31 -15.42
C HIS A 3 3.49 8.53 -14.17
N SER A 4 2.19 8.81 -14.37
CA SER A 4 1.26 8.95 -13.27
C SER A 4 1.15 7.62 -12.52
N ILE A 5 1.22 7.69 -11.19
CA ILE A 5 0.93 6.53 -10.34
C ILE A 5 -0.48 6.02 -10.67
N PRO A 6 -0.66 4.74 -11.04
CA PRO A 6 -1.97 4.18 -11.29
C PRO A 6 -2.85 4.24 -10.04
N ASP A 7 -4.14 4.53 -10.19
CA ASP A 7 -5.08 4.57 -9.07
C ASP A 7 -5.21 3.23 -8.34
N ASP A 8 -5.08 2.10 -9.06
CA ASP A 8 -5.04 0.77 -8.46
C ASP A 8 -3.91 0.65 -7.42
N LEU A 9 -2.73 1.20 -7.73
CA LEU A 9 -1.59 1.21 -6.81
C LEU A 9 -1.87 2.06 -5.57
N VAL A 10 -2.58 3.19 -5.74
CA VAL A 10 -3.03 4.04 -4.62
C VAL A 10 -3.99 3.28 -3.72
N GLN A 11 -4.92 2.51 -4.29
CA GLN A 11 -5.85 1.68 -3.52
C GLN A 11 -5.13 0.54 -2.79
N THR A 12 -4.16 -0.11 -3.44
CA THR A 12 -3.31 -1.13 -2.81
C THR A 12 -2.53 -0.55 -1.63
N GLN A 13 -1.96 0.65 -1.77
CA GLN A 13 -1.27 1.35 -0.68
C GLN A 13 -2.22 1.70 0.48
N ARG A 14 -3.46 2.12 0.20
CA ARG A 14 -4.50 2.38 1.22
C ARG A 14 -4.87 1.10 1.96
N ALA A 15 -5.16 0.04 1.22
CA ALA A 15 -5.47 -1.28 1.78
C ALA A 15 -4.32 -1.81 2.64
N TRP A 16 -3.07 -1.56 2.23
CA TRP A 16 -1.89 -1.93 2.99
C TRP A 16 -1.84 -1.19 4.34
N MET A 17 -2.03 0.14 4.33
CA MET A 17 -2.04 0.95 5.55
C MET A 17 -3.18 0.54 6.50
N ALA A 18 -4.38 0.31 5.98
CA ALA A 18 -5.52 -0.15 6.77
C ALA A 18 -5.28 -1.54 7.38
N THR A 19 -4.75 -2.48 6.59
CA THR A 19 -4.41 -3.84 7.04
C THR A 19 -3.31 -3.80 8.10
N TYR A 20 -2.29 -2.97 7.92
CA TYR A 20 -1.22 -2.79 8.89
C TYR A 20 -1.77 -2.26 10.22
N ARG A 21 -2.64 -1.24 10.18
CA ARG A 21 -3.27 -0.70 11.39
C ARG A 21 -4.10 -1.74 12.13
N GLN A 22 -4.96 -2.48 11.42
CA GLN A 22 -5.74 -3.58 12.02
C GLN A 22 -4.84 -4.67 12.60
N LEU A 23 -3.70 -4.97 11.97
CA LEU A 23 -2.75 -5.96 12.47
C LEU A 23 -1.98 -5.45 13.70
N ALA A 24 -1.64 -4.16 13.74
CA ALA A 24 -1.03 -3.54 14.92
C ALA A 24 -1.97 -3.57 16.13
N ASP A 25 -3.27 -3.35 15.90
CA ASP A 25 -4.29 -3.46 16.94
C ASP A 25 -4.55 -4.92 17.35
N GLN A 26 -4.41 -5.87 16.42
CA GLN A 26 -4.72 -7.29 16.64
C GLN A 26 -3.65 -8.22 16.04
N PRO A 27 -2.47 -8.33 16.69
CA PRO A 27 -1.30 -9.02 16.14
C PRO A 27 -1.47 -10.54 16.00
N GLY A 28 -2.56 -11.14 16.49
CA GLY A 28 -2.84 -12.59 16.36
C GLY A 28 -3.51 -12.99 15.05
N ARG A 29 -3.95 -12.06 14.21
CA ARG A 29 -4.75 -12.39 13.03
C ARG A 29 -3.91 -12.82 11.83
N THR A 30 -3.74 -14.13 11.66
CA THR A 30 -3.03 -14.75 10.50
C THR A 30 -3.61 -14.33 9.14
N VAL A 31 -4.91 -14.04 9.06
CA VAL A 31 -5.54 -13.50 7.84
C VAL A 31 -5.00 -12.12 7.49
N LEU A 32 -4.83 -11.23 8.49
CA LEU A 32 -4.28 -9.88 8.25
C LEU A 32 -2.80 -9.94 7.87
N ARG A 33 -2.01 -10.83 8.49
CA ARG A 33 -0.61 -11.06 8.08
C ARG A 33 -0.52 -11.51 6.62
N ARG A 34 -1.31 -12.51 6.22
CA ARG A 34 -1.35 -13.00 4.82
C ARG A 34 -1.77 -11.91 3.85
N ARG A 35 -2.79 -11.12 4.20
CA ARG A 35 -3.23 -9.98 3.39
C ARG A 35 -2.14 -8.92 3.24
N LEU A 36 -1.44 -8.58 4.32
CA LEU A 36 -0.34 -7.61 4.31
C LEU A 36 0.81 -8.08 3.40
N LEU A 37 1.18 -9.36 3.45
CA LEU A 37 2.22 -9.93 2.60
C LEU A 37 1.84 -9.89 1.11
N ARG A 38 0.58 -10.17 0.78
CA ARG A 38 0.08 -10.06 -0.61
C ARG A 38 0.16 -8.62 -1.11
N LEU A 39 -0.33 -7.67 -0.33
CA LEU A 39 -0.30 -6.24 -0.69
C LEU A 39 1.14 -5.73 -0.82
N SER A 40 2.06 -6.18 0.03
CA SER A 40 3.49 -5.88 -0.10
C SER A 40 4.08 -6.42 -1.40
N GLN A 41 3.69 -7.62 -1.84
CA GLN A 41 4.14 -8.17 -3.13
C GLN A 41 3.60 -7.37 -4.31
N GLU A 42 2.32 -7.00 -4.29
CA GLU A 42 1.72 -6.16 -5.34
C GLU A 42 2.40 -4.79 -5.43
N LEU A 43 2.76 -4.17 -4.30
CA LEU A 43 3.55 -2.93 -4.27
C LEU A 43 5.00 -3.12 -4.73
N ALA A 44 5.60 -4.30 -4.50
CA ALA A 44 6.96 -4.61 -4.89
C ALA A 44 7.09 -5.07 -6.36
N ALA A 45 6.00 -5.50 -6.99
CA ALA A 45 5.96 -6.00 -8.36
C ALA A 45 6.43 -4.97 -9.40
N ARG A 46 6.42 -3.68 -9.03
CA ARG A 46 6.90 -2.59 -9.87
C ARG A 46 8.06 -1.85 -9.21
N PRO A 47 9.20 -1.67 -9.90
CA PRO A 47 10.24 -0.78 -9.42
C PRO A 47 9.71 0.67 -9.41
N MET A 48 9.87 1.35 -8.28
CA MET A 48 9.47 2.74 -8.10
C MET A 48 10.66 3.53 -7.59
N SER A 49 10.87 4.71 -8.18
CA SER A 49 11.79 5.70 -7.65
C SER A 49 11.33 6.18 -6.26
N PRO A 50 12.25 6.75 -5.45
CA PRO A 50 11.87 7.37 -4.17
C PRO A 50 10.78 8.44 -4.30
N ALA A 51 10.79 9.21 -5.41
CA ALA A 51 9.78 10.23 -5.70
C ALA A 51 8.40 9.62 -5.99
N GLU A 52 8.33 8.55 -6.79
CA GLU A 52 7.10 7.81 -7.05
C GLU A 52 6.54 7.18 -5.77
N ARG A 53 7.40 6.62 -4.90
CA ARG A 53 6.98 6.10 -3.59
C ARG A 53 6.44 7.19 -2.66
N ALA A 54 7.05 8.37 -2.66
CA ALA A 54 6.57 9.51 -1.88
C ALA A 54 5.20 9.98 -2.39
N GLU A 55 5.02 10.05 -3.71
CA GLU A 55 3.76 10.46 -4.33
C GLU A 55 2.64 9.45 -4.07
N LEU A 56 2.93 8.16 -4.21
CA LEU A 56 2.01 7.07 -3.86
C LEU A 56 1.51 7.21 -2.41
N ARG A 57 2.44 7.41 -1.46
CA ARG A 57 2.09 7.60 -0.04
C ARG A 57 1.28 8.87 0.21
N ARG A 58 1.57 9.97 -0.50
CA ARG A 58 0.75 11.19 -0.41
C ARG A 58 -0.67 10.93 -0.88
N ARG A 59 -0.84 10.41 -2.11
CA ARG A 59 -2.17 10.11 -2.68
C ARG A 59 -2.97 9.10 -1.84
N ALA A 60 -2.30 8.12 -1.25
CA ALA A 60 -2.96 7.16 -0.37
C ALA A 60 -3.53 7.83 0.88
N ARG A 61 -2.83 8.81 1.47
CA ARG A 61 -3.30 9.56 2.65
C ARG A 61 -4.34 10.62 2.35
N SER A 62 -4.28 11.23 1.16
CA SER A 62 -5.15 12.36 0.80
C SER A 62 -6.57 11.99 0.36
N GLY A 63 -6.86 10.71 0.10
CA GLY A 63 -8.24 10.26 -0.13
C GLY A 63 -8.69 9.35 1.00
N GLY A 64 -9.11 9.98 2.09
CA GLY A 64 -10.02 9.41 3.07
C GLY A 64 -11.45 9.59 2.61
#